data_AF-A0A4S2KM05-F1
#
_entry.id   AF-A0A4S2KM05-F1
#
_cell.length_a   1.000
_cell.length_b   1.000
_cell.length_c   1.000
_cell.angle_alpha   90.00
_cell.angle_beta   90.00
_cell.angle_gamma   90.00
#
_symmetry.space_group_name_H-M   'P 1'
#
loop_
_entity.id
_entity.type
_entity.pdbx_description
1 polymer ?
#
loop_
_entity_poly.entity_id
_entity_poly.type
_entity_poly.pdbx_seq_one_letter_code
_entity_poly.pdbx_strand_id
1 'polypeptide(L)'
;MTEDYSSPFQFWLGSKLFIGIYEPDDVKTILQSKNCIDKSMLYKVVPLLGMGLITAPVLLNIVILFMMLLIIISESIWTRMRKLTAPTFSAMMLRNFFNIFVEQSAIFTHQLEKDDLSGNEIILQEQISHCAWRIACGKIT
;
A
#
# COMPACT_ATOMS: atom_id res chain seq x y z
N MET A 1 4.03 10.70 22.01
CA MET A 1 3.20 9.86 22.91
C MET A 1 3.40 8.38 22.57
N THR A 2 4.64 7.90 22.59
CA THR A 2 5.00 6.50 22.22
C THR A 2 6.17 5.98 23.06
N GLU A 3 6.28 6.39 24.33
CA GLU A 3 7.44 6.02 25.17
C GLU A 3 7.16 4.86 26.16
N ASP A 4 5.93 4.34 26.26
CA ASP A 4 5.58 3.42 27.36
C ASP A 4 5.45 1.93 27.00
N TYR A 5 5.74 1.51 25.76
CA TYR A 5 5.64 0.09 25.38
C TYR A 5 6.95 -0.41 24.78
N SER A 6 7.65 -1.30 25.48
CA SER A 6 8.85 -1.98 24.95
C SER A 6 8.50 -2.77 23.69
N SER A 7 9.24 -2.53 22.59
CA SER A 7 9.19 -3.38 21.39
C SER A 7 9.75 -4.76 21.73
N PRO A 8 9.15 -5.86 21.24
CA PRO A 8 7.90 -5.94 20.48
C PRO A 8 6.66 -5.93 21.38
N PHE A 9 5.57 -5.31 20.93
CA PHE A 9 4.27 -5.38 21.61
C PHE A 9 3.30 -6.26 20.84
N GLN A 10 2.38 -6.90 21.56
CA GLN A 10 1.42 -7.83 20.98
C GLN A 10 -0.01 -7.40 21.32
N PHE A 11 -0.92 -7.54 20.36
CA PHE A 11 -2.33 -7.36 20.58
C PHE A 11 -3.13 -8.44 19.84
N TRP A 12 -4.24 -8.85 20.44
CA TRP A 12 -5.13 -9.85 19.88
C TRP A 12 -6.25 -9.17 19.10
N LEU A 13 -6.48 -9.61 17.86
CA LEU A 13 -7.63 -9.22 17.07
C LEU A 13 -8.41 -10.47 16.67
N GLY A 14 -9.50 -10.73 17.40
CA GLY A 14 -10.25 -11.98 17.30
C GLY A 14 -9.41 -13.17 17.74
N SER A 15 -9.27 -14.19 16.89
CA SER A 15 -8.46 -15.39 17.14
C SER A 15 -7.02 -15.28 16.65
N LYS A 16 -6.59 -14.11 16.18
CA LYS A 16 -5.26 -13.91 15.59
C LYS A 16 -4.44 -12.89 16.38
N LEU A 17 -3.19 -13.26 16.62
CA LEU A 17 -2.19 -12.43 17.28
C LEU A 17 -1.53 -11.51 16.26
N PHE A 18 -1.52 -10.21 16.54
CA PHE A 18 -0.76 -9.23 15.80
C PHE A 18 0.40 -8.76 16.66
N ILE A 19 1.59 -8.72 16.07
CA ILE A 19 2.82 -8.30 16.73
C ILE A 19 3.26 -7.00 16.07
N GLY A 20 3.29 -5.93 16.84
CA GLY A 20 3.80 -4.62 16.45
C GLY A 20 5.27 -4.50 16.84
N ILE A 21 6.11 -4.17 15.87
CA ILE A 21 7.55 -4.06 16.03
C ILE A 21 7.95 -2.71 15.48
N TYR A 22 8.63 -1.90 16.29
CA TYR A 22 9.06 -0.56 15.90
C TYR A 22 10.59 -0.37 16.02
N GLU A 23 11.30 -1.30 16.65
CA GLU A 23 12.76 -1.28 16.73
C GLU A 23 13.37 -1.51 15.34
N PRO A 24 14.22 -0.59 14.82
CA PRO A 24 14.73 -0.65 13.46
C PRO A 24 15.50 -1.93 13.13
N ASP A 25 16.27 -2.48 14.08
CA ASP A 25 17.05 -3.71 13.85
C ASP A 25 16.15 -4.95 13.71
N ASP A 26 15.11 -5.03 14.53
CA ASP A 26 14.11 -6.11 14.46
C ASP A 26 13.26 -5.98 13.18
N VAL A 27 12.82 -4.75 12.87
CA VAL A 27 12.07 -4.45 11.64
C VAL A 27 12.89 -4.84 10.41
N LYS A 28 14.17 -4.48 10.35
CA LYS A 28 15.07 -4.85 9.27
C LYS A 28 15.23 -6.36 9.16
N THR A 29 15.44 -7.05 10.28
CA THR A 29 15.59 -8.51 10.30
C THR A 29 14.36 -9.21 9.71
N ILE A 30 13.16 -8.74 10.08
CA ILE A 30 11.89 -9.29 9.61
C ILE A 30 11.65 -8.93 8.13
N LEU A 31 11.87 -7.68 7.74
CA LEU A 31 11.75 -7.20 6.35
C LEU A 31 12.86 -7.69 5.41
N GLN A 32 13.90 -8.36 5.91
CA GLN A 32 14.91 -9.03 5.08
C GLN A 32 14.72 -10.55 5.03
N SER A 33 13.96 -11.11 5.98
CA SER A 33 13.66 -12.53 6.01
C SER A 33 12.68 -12.90 4.88
N LYS A 34 12.96 -13.99 4.16
CA LYS A 34 12.07 -14.49 3.10
C LYS A 34 10.76 -15.07 3.64
N ASN A 35 10.75 -15.48 4.91
CA ASN A 35 9.64 -16.21 5.52
C ASN A 35 8.65 -15.30 6.26
N CYS A 36 8.99 -14.04 6.56
CA CYS A 36 8.12 -13.14 7.33
C CYS A 36 7.48 -12.02 6.49
N ILE A 37 7.79 -11.93 5.19
CA ILE A 37 7.24 -10.93 4.24
C ILE A 37 6.24 -11.60 3.28
N ASP A 38 5.58 -12.65 3.72
CA ASP A 38 4.39 -13.06 2.97
C ASP A 38 3.35 -11.94 3.08
N LYS A 39 2.71 -11.61 1.96
CA LYS A 39 1.68 -10.57 1.91
C LYS A 39 0.55 -11.02 2.83
N SER A 40 0.52 -10.39 3.99
CA SER A 40 -0.30 -10.85 5.11
C SER A 40 -1.76 -10.95 4.74
N MET A 41 -2.45 -11.81 5.49
CA MET A 41 -3.88 -12.07 5.44
C MET A 41 -4.76 -10.82 5.21
N LEU A 42 -4.30 -9.64 5.63
CA LEU A 42 -4.97 -8.35 5.44
C LEU A 42 -5.33 -8.05 3.98
N TYR A 43 -4.49 -8.39 2.99
CA TYR A 43 -4.82 -8.18 1.57
C TYR A 43 -5.98 -9.05 1.06
N LYS A 44 -6.34 -10.10 1.80
CA LYS A 44 -7.40 -11.09 1.44
C LYS A 44 -8.65 -10.98 2.31
N VAL A 45 -8.56 -10.29 3.44
CA VAL A 45 -9.72 -10.04 4.32
C VAL A 45 -10.56 -8.87 3.81
N VAL A 46 -9.97 -7.93 3.06
CA VAL A 46 -10.70 -6.79 2.46
C VAL A 46 -11.80 -7.24 1.48
N PRO A 47 -11.59 -8.25 0.59
CA PRO A 47 -12.68 -8.81 -0.22
C PRO A 47 -13.65 -9.71 0.57
N LEU A 48 -13.16 -10.40 1.61
CA LEU A 48 -13.96 -11.37 2.37
C LEU A 48 -14.97 -10.70 3.33
N LEU A 49 -14.65 -9.50 3.82
CA LEU A 49 -15.57 -8.68 4.61
C LEU A 49 -16.79 -8.17 3.80
N GLY A 50 -16.77 -8.30 2.47
CA GLY A 50 -17.85 -7.92 1.56
C GLY A 50 -18.87 -9.03 1.24
N MET A 51 -18.67 -10.27 1.70
CA MET A 51 -19.65 -11.35 1.56
C MET A 51 -19.92 -11.99 2.91
N GLY A 52 -21.18 -11.93 3.35
CA GLY A 52 -21.65 -12.26 4.70
C GLY A 52 -21.16 -13.59 5.25
N LEU A 53 -20.18 -13.50 6.15
CA LEU A 53 -20.02 -14.25 7.40
C LEU A 53 -20.72 -15.63 7.49
N ILE A 54 -19.91 -16.68 7.29
CA ILE A 54 -19.91 -18.01 7.96
C ILE A 54 -21.13 -18.91 7.77
N THR A 55 -20.98 -19.98 6.99
CA THR A 55 -21.79 -21.21 7.18
C THR A 55 -20.96 -22.48 6.88
N ALA A 56 -21.04 -23.44 7.82
CA ALA A 56 -20.66 -24.86 7.76
C ALA A 56 -19.15 -25.29 7.83
N PRO A 57 -18.83 -26.35 8.61
CA PRO A 57 -17.46 -26.87 8.80
C PRO A 57 -16.83 -27.47 7.53
N VAL A 58 -17.64 -27.93 6.57
CA VAL A 58 -17.16 -28.40 5.25
C VAL A 58 -16.72 -27.23 4.39
N LEU A 59 -17.49 -26.13 4.42
CA LEU A 59 -17.17 -24.87 3.76
C LEU A 59 -15.93 -24.22 4.36
N LEU A 60 -15.68 -24.37 5.67
CA LEU A 60 -14.44 -23.90 6.30
C LEU A 60 -13.21 -24.57 5.67
N ASN A 61 -13.20 -25.88 5.46
CA ASN A 61 -12.06 -26.58 4.86
C ASN A 61 -11.85 -26.22 3.38
N ILE A 62 -12.95 -26.05 2.63
CA ILE A 62 -12.89 -25.60 1.23
C ILE A 62 -12.43 -24.14 1.15
N VAL A 63 -12.90 -23.27 2.04
CA VAL A 63 -12.48 -21.87 2.15
C VAL A 63 -11.02 -21.80 2.59
N ILE A 64 -10.56 -22.64 3.52
CA ILE A 64 -9.15 -22.71 3.92
C ILE A 64 -8.28 -23.16 2.74
N LEU A 65 -8.68 -24.18 1.98
CA LEU A 65 -7.94 -24.64 0.79
C LEU A 65 -7.93 -23.57 -0.31
N PHE A 66 -9.06 -22.91 -0.54
CA PHE A 66 -9.16 -21.81 -1.51
C PHE A 66 -8.34 -20.60 -1.06
N MET A 67 -8.37 -20.24 0.22
CA MET A 67 -7.53 -19.19 0.80
C MET A 67 -6.05 -19.54 0.67
N MET A 68 -5.65 -20.79 0.96
CA MET A 68 -4.28 -21.28 0.83
C MET A 68 -3.81 -21.23 -0.63
N LEU A 69 -4.62 -21.72 -1.57
CA LEU A 69 -4.35 -21.64 -3.00
C LEU A 69 -4.21 -20.17 -3.45
N LEU A 70 -5.12 -19.29 -3.02
CA LEU A 70 -5.06 -17.86 -3.32
C LEU A 70 -3.80 -17.23 -2.72
N ILE A 71 -3.33 -17.69 -1.55
CA ILE A 71 -2.10 -17.17 -0.89
C ILE A 71 -0.89 -17.46 -1.78
N ILE A 72 -0.73 -18.71 -2.18
CA ILE A 72 0.38 -19.17 -3.03
C ILE A 72 0.36 -18.45 -4.40
N ILE A 73 -0.83 -18.24 -4.98
CA ILE A 73 -0.99 -17.52 -6.26
C ILE A 73 -0.60 -16.04 -6.12
N SER A 74 -1.00 -15.37 -5.05
CA SER A 74 -0.72 -13.94 -4.85
C SER A 74 0.77 -13.65 -4.69
N GLU A 75 1.50 -14.50 -3.96
CA GLU A 75 2.93 -14.33 -3.70
C GLU A 75 3.78 -14.49 -4.98
N SER A 76 3.53 -15.56 -5.74
CA SER A 76 4.25 -15.85 -6.99
C SER A 76 3.95 -14.84 -8.10
N ILE A 77 2.68 -14.43 -8.24
CA ILE A 77 2.29 -13.38 -9.18
C ILE A 77 2.91 -12.04 -8.77
N TRP A 78 2.84 -11.65 -7.50
CA TRP A 78 3.43 -10.39 -7.04
C TRP A 78 4.93 -10.32 -7.31
N THR A 79 5.65 -11.39 -6.98
CA THR A 79 7.10 -11.48 -7.19
C THR A 79 7.43 -11.40 -8.68
N ARG A 80 6.67 -12.10 -9.53
CA ARG A 80 6.82 -12.05 -10.99
C ARG A 80 6.55 -10.65 -11.54
N MET A 81 5.44 -10.02 -11.12
CA MET A 81 5.08 -8.68 -11.55
C MET A 81 6.13 -7.65 -11.12
N ARG A 82 6.60 -7.70 -9.87
CA ARG A 82 7.68 -6.82 -9.38
C ARG A 82 8.96 -6.97 -10.21
N LYS A 83 9.35 -8.19 -10.60
CA LYS A 83 10.50 -8.42 -11.47
C LYS A 83 10.31 -7.80 -12.86
N LEU A 84 9.11 -7.91 -13.43
CA LEU A 84 8.80 -7.35 -14.75
C LEU A 84 8.69 -5.81 -14.74
N THR A 85 8.19 -5.22 -13.65
CA THR A 85 7.99 -3.77 -13.53
C THR A 85 9.24 -3.02 -13.02
N ALA A 86 10.14 -3.68 -12.28
CA ALA A 86 11.39 -3.08 -11.82
C ALA A 86 12.17 -2.29 -12.89
N PRO A 87 12.37 -2.79 -14.13
CA PRO A 87 13.07 -2.02 -15.18
C PRO A 87 12.32 -0.75 -15.64
N THR A 88 11.00 -0.68 -15.45
CA THR A 88 10.19 0.52 -15.75
C THR A 88 10.51 1.68 -14.79
N PHE A 89 11.11 1.40 -13.63
CA PHE A 89 11.60 2.40 -12.67
C PHE A 89 13.12 2.63 -12.78
N SER A 90 13.71 2.37 -13.96
CA SER A 90 15.10 2.72 -14.22
C SER A 90 15.34 4.23 -14.17
N ALA A 91 16.58 4.65 -13.91
CA ALA A 91 16.94 6.07 -13.83
C ALA A 91 16.59 6.85 -15.11
N MET A 92 16.63 6.21 -16.28
CA MET A 92 16.23 6.82 -17.55
C MET A 92 14.72 7.11 -17.59
N MET A 93 13.88 6.16 -17.17
CA MET A 93 12.43 6.36 -17.10
C MET A 93 12.07 7.43 -16.07
N LEU A 94 12.75 7.45 -14.92
CA LEU A 94 12.52 8.45 -13.87
C LEU A 94 12.80 9.88 -14.37
N ARG A 95 13.82 10.07 -15.22
CA ARG A 95 14.09 11.37 -15.85
C ARG A 95 12.94 11.83 -16.73
N ASN A 96 12.32 10.92 -17.50
CA ASN A 96 11.17 11.26 -18.33
C ASN A 96 9.94 11.62 -17.48
N PHE A 97 9.69 10.89 -16.38
CA PHE A 97 8.65 11.23 -15.41
C PHE A 97 8.90 12.55 -14.68
N PHE A 98 10.16 12.94 -14.49
CA PHE A 98 10.50 14.19 -13.79
C PHE A 98 9.97 15.42 -14.52
N ASN A 99 9.98 15.43 -15.85
CA ASN A 99 9.41 16.54 -16.63
C ASN A 99 7.89 16.67 -16.40
N ILE A 100 7.18 15.53 -16.37
CA ILE A 100 5.74 15.49 -16.06
C ILE A 100 5.48 16.01 -14.63
N PHE A 101 6.31 15.60 -13.66
CA PHE A 101 6.22 16.07 -12.29
C PHE A 101 6.37 17.61 -12.20
N VAL A 102 7.39 18.17 -12.86
CA VAL A 102 7.63 19.61 -12.88
C VAL A 102 6.43 20.35 -13.50
N GLU A 103 5.93 19.88 -14.64
CA GLU A 103 4.76 20.47 -15.30
C GLU A 103 3.51 20.46 -14.40
N GLN A 104 3.17 19.31 -13.81
CA GLN A 104 2.00 19.21 -12.93
C GLN A 104 2.19 20.03 -11.64
N SER A 105 3.42 20.15 -11.13
CA SER A 105 3.70 20.98 -9.96
C SER A 105 3.46 22.48 -10.23
N ALA A 106 3.82 22.98 -11.42
CA ALA A 106 3.56 24.36 -11.81
C ALA A 106 2.05 24.63 -12.01
N ILE A 107 1.31 23.66 -12.57
CA ILE A 107 -0.14 23.76 -12.69
C ILE A 107 -0.79 23.78 -11.30
N PHE A 108 -0.31 22.95 -10.38
CA PHE A 108 -0.81 22.90 -9.01
C PHE A 108 -0.56 24.21 -8.25
N THR A 109 0.63 24.81 -8.37
CA THR A 109 0.92 26.11 -7.73
C THR A 109 0.04 27.23 -8.27
N HIS A 110 -0.22 27.26 -9.59
CA HIS A 110 -1.15 28.23 -10.18
C HIS A 110 -2.59 28.05 -9.71
N GLN A 111 -3.03 26.81 -9.47
CA GLN A 111 -4.35 26.54 -8.90
C GLN A 111 -4.44 27.05 -7.45
N LEU A 112 -3.40 26.81 -6.65
CA LEU A 112 -3.32 27.32 -5.28
C LEU A 112 -3.31 28.84 -5.22
N GLU A 113 -2.53 29.52 -6.08
CA GLU A 113 -2.49 30.99 -6.15
C GLU A 113 -3.86 31.59 -6.52
N LYS A 114 -4.59 30.95 -7.44
CA LYS A 114 -5.93 31.38 -7.83
C LYS A 114 -6.94 31.22 -6.69
N ASP A 115 -6.85 30.12 -5.95
CA ASP A 115 -7.75 29.83 -4.84
C ASP A 115 -7.43 30.74 -3.63
N ASP A 116 -6.15 31.09 -3.41
CA ASP A 116 -5.70 32.07 -2.40
C ASP A 116 -6.26 33.48 -2.66
N LEU A 117 -6.25 33.93 -3.92
CA LEU A 117 -6.87 35.19 -4.35
C LEU A 117 -8.39 35.23 -4.14
N SER A 118 -9.04 34.07 -4.02
CA SER A 118 -10.49 33.97 -3.80
C SER A 118 -10.88 34.09 -2.32
N GLY A 119 -9.91 34.09 -1.39
CA GLY A 119 -10.14 34.25 0.05
C GLY A 119 -10.84 33.08 0.72
N ASN A 120 -10.94 31.92 0.05
CA ASN A 120 -11.59 30.72 0.57
C ASN A 120 -10.58 29.81 1.31
N GLU A 121 -11.05 29.06 2.31
CA GLU A 121 -10.24 28.04 2.96
C GLU A 121 -9.88 26.93 1.96
N ILE A 122 -8.58 26.64 1.82
CA ILE A 122 -8.06 25.65 0.86
C ILE A 122 -7.95 24.29 1.54
N ILE A 123 -8.71 23.30 1.04
CA ILE A 123 -8.59 21.90 1.48
C ILE A 123 -7.48 21.21 0.69
N LEU A 124 -6.27 21.19 1.25
CA LEU A 124 -5.07 20.64 0.59
C LEU A 124 -5.15 19.15 0.26
N GLN A 125 -5.87 18.35 1.05
CA GLN A 125 -5.89 16.90 0.89
C GLN A 125 -6.44 16.47 -0.47
N GLU A 126 -7.54 17.07 -0.91
CA GLU A 126 -8.17 16.74 -2.19
C GLU A 126 -7.29 17.21 -3.35
N GLN A 127 -6.75 18.42 -3.26
CA GLN A 127 -5.91 18.98 -4.32
C GLN A 127 -4.58 18.24 -4.47
N ILE A 128 -3.93 17.85 -3.37
CA ILE A 128 -2.71 17.03 -3.39
C ILE A 128 -3.01 15.66 -4.00
N SER A 129 -4.12 15.03 -3.61
CA SER A 129 -4.52 13.73 -4.17
C SER A 129 -4.78 13.81 -5.67
N HIS A 130 -5.45 14.87 -6.12
CA HIS A 130 -5.70 15.13 -7.54
C HIS A 130 -4.41 15.40 -8.31
N CYS A 131 -3.48 16.18 -7.75
CA CYS A 131 -2.16 16.42 -8.33
C CYS A 131 -1.34 15.12 -8.44
N ALA A 132 -1.28 14.33 -7.37
CA ALA A 132 -0.61 13.03 -7.34
C ALA A 132 -1.19 12.06 -8.39
N TRP A 133 -2.51 12.05 -8.54
CA TRP A 133 -3.18 11.27 -9.58
C TRP A 133 -2.77 11.71 -11.00
N ARG A 134 -2.74 13.02 -11.26
CA ARG A 134 -2.33 13.57 -12.55
C ARG A 134 -0.87 13.25 -12.88
N ILE A 135 0.02 13.30 -11.88
CA ILE A 135 1.42 12.90 -12.04
C ILE A 135 1.52 11.41 -12.36
N ALA A 136 0.79 10.57 -11.63
CA ALA A 136 0.82 9.11 -11.81
C ALA A 136 0.23 8.65 -13.16
N CYS A 137 -0.81 9.33 -13.65
CA CYS A 137 -1.48 9.01 -14.91
C CYS A 137 -0.95 9.81 -16.11
N GLY A 138 0.02 10.71 -15.90
CA GLY A 138 0.60 11.52 -16.96
C GLY A 138 1.22 10.65 -18.05
N LYS A 139 0.84 10.90 -19.31
CA LYS A 139 1.43 10.19 -20.45
C LYS A 139 2.87 10.64 -20.66
N ILE A 140 3.79 9.69 -20.70
CA ILE A 140 5.11 9.90 -21.30
C ILE A 140 4.88 9.90 -22.81
N THR A 141 5.00 11.05 -23.45
CA THR A 141 4.91 11.19 -24.91
C THR A 141 6.30 11.07 -25.52
#